data_AF-A0A6A2SVV7-F1
#
_entry.id   AF-A0A6A2SVV7-F1
#
_cell.length_a   1.000
_cell.length_b   1.000
_cell.length_c   1.000
_cell.angle_alpha   90.00
_cell.angle_beta   90.00
_cell.angle_gamma   90.00
#
_symmetry.space_group_name_H-M   'P 1'
#
loop_
_entity.id
_entity.type
_entity.pdbx_description
1 polymer ?
#
loop_
_entity_poly.entity_id
_entity_poly.type
_entity_poly.pdbx_seq_one_letter_code
_entity_poly.pdbx_strand_id
1 'polypeptide(L)'
;MTEELYAPLPTTAGGFKTILADPPWRFQNRTGKVAPEHKRLGRYATMSLDEIKALPVNDVTAKNAHLYLWVPNALLPEGIEVMEAWGFRYVSNLVWAKRRKDGGPDGRGVGFYFRNVTELILFGVKGHLRTLDAGRRQVNMIETRKREHSRKPDEQYELIQSCSPGPYLEMFARYPQPHWTVWGNEADEDVTPQGKVYKGYEGGEIENTPPLENHERLTKDSEIAVGKLLRDEYETGKSIKDLAAEHDYSIARVRRYLSLVDTQLRPQGRAPSTQTR
;
A
#
# COMPACT_ATOMS: atom_id res chain seq x y z
N MET A 1 11.37 -28.16 24.76
CA MET A 1 12.20 -27.78 23.60
C MET A 1 11.33 -26.88 22.75
N THR A 2 11.53 -25.57 22.82
CA THR A 2 10.83 -24.61 21.96
C THR A 2 11.30 -24.87 20.54
N GLU A 3 10.40 -25.33 19.66
CA GLU A 3 10.68 -25.35 18.23
C GLU A 3 10.95 -23.90 17.80
N GLU A 4 12.19 -23.58 17.42
CA GLU A 4 12.51 -22.28 16.86
C GLU A 4 11.77 -22.14 15.52
N LEU A 5 10.68 -21.38 15.54
CA LEU A 5 9.80 -21.12 14.39
C LEU A 5 10.51 -20.44 13.21
N TYR A 6 11.72 -19.91 13.43
CA TYR A 6 12.53 -19.26 12.43
C TYR A 6 14.02 -19.57 12.64
N ALA A 7 14.77 -19.65 11.54
CA ALA A 7 16.23 -19.74 11.58
C ALA A 7 16.86 -18.50 12.26
N PRO A 8 18.11 -18.58 12.74
CA PRO A 8 18.85 -17.40 13.20
C PRO A 8 18.89 -16.29 12.14
N LEU A 9 18.88 -15.03 12.58
CA LEU A 9 18.99 -13.90 11.66
C LEU A 9 20.35 -13.95 10.92
N PRO A 10 20.37 -13.67 9.61
CA PRO A 10 21.61 -13.63 8.84
C PRO A 10 22.51 -12.50 9.35
N THR A 11 23.80 -12.60 9.07
CA THR A 11 24.79 -11.57 9.44
C THR A 11 25.58 -11.13 8.22
N THR A 12 26.14 -9.92 8.29
CA THR A 12 27.05 -9.37 7.28
C THR A 12 28.15 -8.57 7.98
N ALA A 13 29.32 -8.45 7.35
CA ALA A 13 30.41 -7.64 7.87
C ALA A 13 29.96 -6.19 8.13
N GLY A 14 30.12 -5.72 9.37
CA GLY A 14 29.70 -4.37 9.79
C GLY A 14 28.20 -4.20 10.06
N GLY A 15 27.39 -5.25 9.88
CA GLY A 15 25.94 -5.26 10.11
C GLY A 15 25.11 -4.62 8.99
N PHE A 16 23.81 -4.91 8.98
CA PHE A 16 22.86 -4.33 8.04
C PHE A 16 22.63 -2.85 8.31
N LYS A 17 22.64 -2.02 7.26
CA LYS A 17 22.38 -0.58 7.38
C LYS A 17 20.92 -0.23 7.14
N THR A 18 20.16 -1.10 6.49
CA THR A 18 18.73 -0.90 6.24
C THR A 18 17.98 -2.21 6.43
N ILE A 19 16.88 -2.13 7.17
CA ILE A 19 16.04 -3.26 7.54
C ILE A 19 14.62 -2.93 7.12
N LEU A 20 13.99 -3.84 6.38
CA LEU A 20 12.57 -3.86 6.10
C LEU A 20 11.97 -5.05 6.84
N ALA A 21 10.89 -4.85 7.58
CA ALA A 21 10.22 -5.93 8.31
C ALA A 21 8.70 -5.83 8.18
N ASP A 22 8.04 -6.97 7.92
CA ASP A 22 6.58 -7.13 7.99
C ASP A 22 6.22 -8.27 8.95
N PRO A 23 6.32 -8.04 10.28
CA PRO A 23 6.08 -9.09 11.26
C PRO A 23 4.67 -9.68 11.15
N PRO A 24 4.49 -10.97 11.47
CA PRO A 24 3.18 -11.62 11.44
C PRO A 24 2.39 -11.28 12.72
N TRP A 25 1.98 -10.02 12.88
CA TRP A 25 1.35 -9.48 14.08
C TRP A 25 0.13 -10.29 14.56
N ARG A 26 0.13 -10.71 15.83
CA ARG A 26 -1.04 -11.31 16.48
C ARG A 26 -1.94 -10.24 17.10
N PHE A 27 -3.16 -10.11 16.59
CA PHE A 27 -4.17 -9.23 17.19
C PHE A 27 -4.75 -9.83 18.48
N GLN A 28 -4.93 -9.00 19.51
CA GLN A 28 -5.53 -9.43 20.78
C GLN A 28 -7.04 -9.73 20.68
N ASN A 29 -7.76 -9.00 19.83
CA ASN A 29 -9.20 -9.15 19.68
C ASN A 29 -9.55 -10.40 18.85
N ARG A 30 -9.94 -11.48 19.55
CA ARG A 30 -10.36 -12.77 18.97
C ARG A 30 -11.85 -12.86 18.60
N THR A 31 -12.64 -11.81 18.82
CA THR A 31 -14.09 -11.83 18.57
C THR A 31 -14.49 -11.02 17.33
N GLY A 32 -15.18 -11.68 16.39
CA GLY A 32 -15.74 -11.08 15.16
C GLY A 32 -15.13 -11.65 13.86
N LYS A 33 -15.65 -11.20 12.70
CA LYS A 33 -15.26 -11.63 11.34
C LYS A 33 -13.77 -11.45 10.96
N VAL A 34 -12.97 -10.93 11.89
CA VAL A 34 -11.54 -10.60 11.76
C VAL A 34 -10.66 -11.52 12.61
N ALA A 35 -11.27 -12.44 13.39
CA ALA A 35 -10.52 -13.42 14.18
C ALA A 35 -9.67 -14.31 13.25
N PRO A 36 -8.43 -14.65 13.62
CA PRO A 36 -7.60 -15.63 12.90
C PRO A 36 -8.29 -16.98 12.67
N GLU A 37 -9.30 -17.27 13.50
CA GLU A 37 -10.08 -18.51 13.52
C GLU A 37 -11.26 -18.51 12.52
N HIS A 38 -11.57 -17.37 11.89
CA HIS A 38 -12.51 -17.37 10.77
C HIS A 38 -11.86 -18.07 9.57
N LYS A 39 -12.38 -19.26 9.24
CA LYS A 39 -12.02 -20.25 8.19
C LYS A 39 -11.67 -19.71 6.76
N ARG A 40 -11.66 -18.40 6.53
CA ARG A 40 -11.28 -17.74 5.27
C ARG A 40 -9.85 -17.19 5.24
N LEU A 41 -9.18 -17.04 6.39
CA LEU A 41 -7.78 -16.63 6.46
C LEU A 41 -6.94 -17.90 6.66
N GLY A 42 -6.11 -18.25 5.67
CA GLY A 42 -5.15 -19.35 5.78
C GLY A 42 -4.28 -19.19 7.03
N ARG A 43 -3.94 -20.31 7.65
CA ARG A 43 -3.20 -20.42 8.92
C ARG A 43 -1.74 -19.97 8.77
N TYR A 44 -1.48 -18.68 8.61
CA TYR A 44 -0.12 -18.17 8.84
C TYR A 44 0.12 -18.10 10.35
N ALA A 45 1.25 -18.64 10.80
CA ALA A 45 1.66 -18.52 12.19
C ALA A 45 1.87 -17.03 12.53
N THR A 46 1.18 -16.54 13.55
CA THR A 46 1.34 -15.16 14.04
C THR A 46 2.22 -15.12 15.27
N MET A 47 2.93 -14.02 15.48
CA MET A 47 3.76 -13.77 16.66
C MET A 47 3.08 -12.76 17.58
N SER A 48 3.14 -13.03 18.88
CA SER A 48 2.82 -12.05 19.93
C SER A 48 3.80 -10.88 19.90
N LEU A 49 3.41 -9.77 20.53
CA LEU A 49 4.26 -8.59 20.65
C LEU A 49 5.60 -8.92 21.31
N ASP A 50 5.59 -9.70 22.39
CA ASP A 50 6.82 -10.05 23.11
C ASP A 50 7.74 -10.95 22.27
N GLU A 51 7.18 -11.89 21.50
CA GLU A 51 7.97 -12.70 20.55
C GLU A 51 8.63 -11.83 19.47
N ILE A 52 7.93 -10.80 18.95
CA ILE A 52 8.48 -9.88 17.95
C ILE A 52 9.60 -9.02 18.56
N LYS A 53 9.36 -8.45 19.76
CA LYS A 53 10.35 -7.63 20.48
C LYS A 53 11.61 -8.43 20.82
N ALA A 54 11.48 -9.72 21.12
CA ALA A 54 12.59 -10.59 21.50
C ALA A 54 13.55 -10.95 20.34
N LEU A 55 13.20 -10.63 19.09
CA LEU A 55 14.10 -10.89 17.96
C LEU A 55 15.41 -10.10 18.08
N PRO A 56 16.58 -10.73 17.88
CA PRO A 56 17.90 -10.12 18.09
C PRO A 56 18.31 -9.18 16.93
N VAL A 57 17.40 -8.33 16.46
CA VAL A 57 17.63 -7.40 15.33
C VAL A 57 18.76 -6.43 15.65
N ASN A 58 18.90 -6.02 16.92
CA ASN A 58 19.99 -5.13 17.33
C ASN A 58 21.39 -5.73 17.06
N ASP A 59 21.53 -7.06 17.09
CA ASP A 59 22.81 -7.78 16.98
C ASP A 59 23.29 -7.90 15.53
N VAL A 60 22.37 -7.91 14.57
CA VAL A 60 22.68 -8.02 13.14
C VAL A 60 22.75 -6.67 12.42
N THR A 61 22.46 -5.58 13.13
CA THR A 61 22.34 -4.23 12.56
C THR A 61 23.56 -3.36 12.85
N ALA A 62 23.97 -2.58 11.84
CA ALA A 62 25.07 -1.64 11.97
C ALA A 62 24.82 -0.60 13.09
N LYS A 63 25.89 0.06 13.56
CA LYS A 63 25.79 1.13 14.58
C LYS A 63 24.89 2.29 14.15
N ASN A 64 24.87 2.57 12.84
CA ASN A 64 24.00 3.56 12.21
C ASN A 64 23.16 2.83 11.16
N ALA A 65 21.85 2.80 11.34
CA ALA A 65 20.96 2.02 10.47
C ALA A 65 19.56 2.64 10.39
N HIS A 66 18.83 2.28 9.34
CA HIS A 66 17.41 2.59 9.15
C HIS A 66 16.55 1.35 9.32
N LEU A 67 15.37 1.52 9.91
CA LEU A 67 14.33 0.52 10.00
C LEU A 67 13.06 1.02 9.30
N TYR A 68 12.51 0.17 8.43
CA TYR A 68 11.21 0.30 7.80
C TYR A 68 10.32 -0.83 8.33
N LEU A 69 9.39 -0.51 9.22
CA LEU A 69 8.57 -1.50 9.90
C LEU A 69 7.11 -1.37 9.46
N TRP A 70 6.58 -2.38 8.77
CA TRP A 70 5.16 -2.46 8.46
C TRP A 70 4.35 -2.71 9.74
N VAL A 71 3.37 -1.83 9.98
CA VAL A 71 2.53 -1.88 11.18
C VAL A 71 1.06 -1.70 10.79
N PRO A 72 0.18 -2.64 11.16
CA PRO A 72 -1.26 -2.43 11.03
C PRO A 72 -1.70 -1.18 11.80
N ASN A 73 -2.62 -0.39 11.25
CA ASN A 73 -3.07 0.87 11.87
C ASN A 73 -3.52 0.73 13.33
N ALA A 74 -4.10 -0.42 13.69
CA ALA A 74 -4.58 -0.69 15.04
C ALA A 74 -3.48 -1.06 16.05
N LEU A 75 -2.27 -1.33 15.59
CA LEU A 75 -1.12 -1.75 16.40
C LEU A 75 0.02 -0.72 16.37
N LEU A 76 -0.31 0.55 16.08
CA LEU A 76 0.67 1.62 15.98
C LEU A 76 1.52 1.78 17.27
N PRO A 77 0.92 1.80 18.49
CA PRO A 77 1.69 1.86 19.72
C PRO A 77 2.67 0.68 19.87
N GLU A 78 2.20 -0.53 19.60
CA GLU A 78 3.00 -1.76 19.64
C GLU A 78 4.14 -1.75 18.62
N GLY A 79 3.89 -1.16 17.44
CA GLY A 79 4.91 -0.93 16.42
C GLY A 79 6.05 -0.06 16.93
N ILE A 80 5.74 1.01 17.68
CA ILE A 80 6.75 1.88 18.31
C ILE A 80 7.52 1.11 19.38
N GLU A 81 6.85 0.32 20.23
CA GLU A 81 7.53 -0.54 21.22
C GLU A 81 8.52 -1.52 20.56
N VAL A 82 8.16 -2.10 19.42
CA VAL A 82 9.07 -2.98 18.66
C VAL A 82 10.29 -2.22 18.14
N MET A 83 10.12 -1.02 17.61
CA MET A 83 11.25 -0.20 17.17
C MET A 83 12.21 0.08 18.32
N GLU A 84 11.68 0.46 19.49
CA GLU A 84 12.47 0.73 20.69
C GLU A 84 13.23 -0.53 21.16
N ALA A 85 12.54 -1.67 21.24
CA ALA A 85 13.14 -2.95 21.62
C ALA A 85 14.29 -3.37 20.68
N TRP A 86 14.16 -3.08 19.39
CA TRP A 86 15.20 -3.36 18.39
C TRP A 86 16.30 -2.28 18.32
N GLY A 87 16.22 -1.23 19.14
CA GLY A 87 17.24 -0.16 19.22
C GLY A 87 17.07 0.96 18.20
N PHE A 88 15.87 1.14 17.63
CA PHE A 88 15.55 2.19 16.68
C PHE A 88 14.63 3.23 17.31
N ARG A 89 14.98 4.51 17.16
CA ARG A 89 14.09 5.61 17.51
C ARG A 89 13.15 5.89 16.34
N TYR A 90 11.84 5.98 16.61
CA TYR A 90 10.87 6.46 15.62
C TYR A 90 11.18 7.89 15.16
N VAL A 91 11.11 8.14 13.85
CA VAL A 91 11.37 9.46 13.25
C VAL A 91 10.18 9.95 12.44
N SER A 92 9.63 9.11 11.57
CA SER A 92 8.49 9.44 10.70
C SER A 92 7.85 8.15 10.19
N ASN A 93 6.90 8.24 9.26
CA ASN A 93 6.29 7.08 8.61
C ASN A 93 6.05 7.35 7.12
N LEU A 94 6.01 6.28 6.34
CA LEU A 94 5.40 6.24 5.01
C LEU A 94 4.00 5.66 5.12
N VAL A 95 3.08 6.17 4.30
CA VAL A 95 1.71 5.67 4.23
C VAL A 95 1.52 4.95 2.90
N TRP A 96 1.06 3.70 2.92
CA TRP A 96 0.54 3.06 1.73
C TRP A 96 -0.96 3.31 1.61
N ALA A 97 -1.37 4.17 0.68
CA ALA A 97 -2.77 4.37 0.33
C ALA A 97 -3.19 3.35 -0.73
N LYS A 98 -4.15 2.49 -0.36
CA LYS A 98 -4.71 1.48 -1.24
C LYS A 98 -5.76 2.13 -2.12
N ARG A 99 -5.48 2.19 -3.42
CA ARG A 99 -6.35 2.81 -4.39
C ARG A 99 -7.18 1.77 -5.13
N ARG A 100 -8.36 2.19 -5.58
CA ARG A 100 -9.15 1.49 -6.59
C ARG A 100 -8.64 1.85 -7.99
N LYS A 101 -9.27 1.28 -9.02
CA LYS A 101 -8.99 1.64 -10.42
C LYS A 101 -9.10 3.15 -10.63
N ASP A 102 -10.17 3.76 -10.16
CA ASP A 102 -10.50 5.19 -10.26
C ASP A 102 -9.65 6.14 -9.38
N GLY A 103 -8.58 5.67 -8.74
CA GLY A 103 -7.75 6.48 -7.83
C GLY A 103 -8.37 6.80 -6.46
N GLY A 104 -9.67 6.55 -6.28
CA GLY A 104 -10.33 6.66 -4.98
C GLY A 104 -9.85 5.60 -3.96
N PRO A 105 -10.12 5.78 -2.66
CA PRO A 105 -9.68 4.87 -1.61
C PRO A 105 -10.37 3.50 -1.67
N ASP A 106 -9.63 2.41 -1.50
CA ASP A 106 -10.16 1.04 -1.52
C ASP A 106 -10.88 0.67 -0.21
N GLY A 107 -12.18 0.98 -0.14
CA GLY A 107 -13.04 0.74 1.02
C GLY A 107 -13.30 -0.74 1.38
N ARG A 108 -12.69 -1.71 0.68
CA ARG A 108 -12.80 -3.15 0.99
C ARG A 108 -11.98 -3.58 2.21
N GLY A 109 -11.19 -2.67 2.79
CA GLY A 109 -10.45 -2.89 4.03
C GLY A 109 -11.33 -3.31 5.22
N VAL A 110 -10.80 -4.20 6.05
CA VAL A 110 -11.41 -4.58 7.34
C VAL A 110 -10.94 -3.65 8.44
N GLY A 111 -11.86 -3.21 9.30
CA GLY A 111 -11.60 -2.40 10.49
C GLY A 111 -12.89 -2.19 11.28
N PHE A 112 -12.78 -2.04 12.61
CA PHE A 112 -13.95 -1.97 13.51
C PHE A 112 -14.58 -0.58 13.57
N TYR A 113 -13.75 0.47 13.55
CA TYR A 113 -14.20 1.87 13.61
C TYR A 113 -14.20 2.54 12.23
N PHE A 114 -13.14 2.30 11.44
CA PHE A 114 -12.99 2.83 10.08
C PHE A 114 -12.60 1.73 9.10
N ARG A 115 -12.93 1.91 7.83
CA ARG A 115 -12.42 1.06 6.75
C ARG A 115 -10.95 1.37 6.53
N ASN A 116 -10.09 0.37 6.72
CA ASN A 116 -8.65 0.52 6.52
C ASN A 116 -8.30 0.59 5.03
N VAL A 117 -8.18 1.82 4.52
CA VAL A 117 -7.74 2.12 3.15
C VAL A 117 -6.24 2.46 3.10
N THR A 118 -5.57 2.49 4.25
CA THR A 118 -4.13 2.72 4.38
C THR A 118 -3.45 1.62 5.21
N GLU A 119 -2.15 1.45 5.03
CA GLU A 119 -1.24 0.78 5.97
C GLU A 119 -0.01 1.66 6.19
N LEU A 120 0.68 1.51 7.33
CA LEU A 120 1.83 2.32 7.70
C LEU A 120 3.13 1.52 7.60
N ILE A 121 4.18 2.20 7.12
CA ILE A 121 5.58 1.79 7.30
C ILE A 121 6.20 2.80 8.26
N LEU A 122 6.49 2.40 9.49
CA LEU A 122 7.21 3.25 10.43
C LEU A 122 8.68 3.33 10.01
N PHE A 123 9.22 4.54 10.03
CA PHE A 123 10.62 4.82 9.72
C PHE A 123 11.39 5.15 11.01
N GLY A 124 12.36 4.30 11.32
CA GLY A 124 13.21 4.39 12.51
C GLY A 124 14.67 4.59 12.17
N VAL A 125 15.38 5.23 13.08
CA VAL A 125 16.83 5.45 12.97
C VAL A 125 17.53 4.90 14.21
N LYS A 126 18.56 4.10 13.99
CA LYS A 126 19.57 3.71 14.97
C LYS A 126 20.80 4.60 14.78
N GLY A 127 21.32 5.15 15.88
CA GLY A 127 22.42 6.12 15.86
C GLY A 127 22.03 7.45 15.19
N HIS A 128 22.90 7.98 14.33
CA HIS A 128 22.74 9.30 13.68
C HIS A 128 22.84 9.21 12.15
N LEU A 129 22.04 8.33 11.54
CA LEU A 129 21.98 8.21 10.08
C LEU A 129 20.92 9.15 9.50
N ARG A 130 21.28 9.93 8.48
CA ARG A 130 20.32 10.64 7.63
C ARG A 130 20.02 9.81 6.39
N THR A 131 18.84 10.02 5.82
CA THR A 131 18.52 9.52 4.47
C THR A 131 19.47 10.06 3.42
N LEU A 132 19.63 9.29 2.35
CA LEU A 132 20.29 9.69 1.12
C LEU A 132 19.53 10.85 0.47
N ASP A 133 20.14 11.49 -0.53
CA ASP A 133 19.60 12.71 -1.13
C ASP A 133 18.18 12.54 -1.73
N ALA A 134 17.84 11.35 -2.24
CA ALA A 134 16.49 11.05 -2.72
C ALA A 134 15.46 11.10 -1.59
N GLY A 135 15.79 10.57 -0.41
CA GLY A 135 14.91 10.55 0.75
C GLY A 135 14.58 11.94 1.31
N ARG A 136 15.34 12.98 0.94
CA ARG A 136 15.04 14.37 1.33
C ARG A 136 13.96 15.02 0.44
N ARG A 137 13.64 14.40 -0.69
CA ARG A 137 12.60 14.84 -1.64
C ARG A 137 11.45 13.85 -1.75
N GLN A 138 11.62 12.65 -1.21
CA GLN A 138 10.60 11.61 -1.18
C GLN A 138 9.40 12.06 -0.35
N VAL A 139 8.21 12.01 -0.95
CA VAL A 139 6.95 12.17 -0.23
C VAL A 139 6.65 10.92 0.59
N ASN A 140 5.97 11.08 1.71
CA ASN A 140 5.71 9.98 2.64
C ASN A 140 4.50 9.13 2.27
N MET A 141 4.29 8.88 0.98
CA MET A 141 3.12 8.19 0.44
C MET A 141 3.51 7.23 -0.68
N ILE A 142 2.93 6.03 -0.66
CA ILE A 142 2.91 5.06 -1.75
C ILE A 142 1.44 4.85 -2.12
N GLU A 143 1.07 5.04 -3.38
CA GLU A 143 -0.32 4.87 -3.83
C GLU A 143 -0.40 3.80 -4.90
N THR A 144 -1.00 2.66 -4.56
CA THR A 144 -1.09 1.54 -5.50
C THR A 144 -2.40 0.80 -5.34
N ARG A 145 -2.79 0.06 -6.38
CA ARG A 145 -3.93 -0.86 -6.30
C ARG A 145 -3.55 -2.09 -5.50
N LYS A 146 -4.46 -2.51 -4.62
CA LYS A 146 -4.27 -3.69 -3.78
C LYS A 146 -4.14 -4.95 -4.66
N ARG A 147 -3.06 -5.72 -4.41
CA ARG A 147 -2.80 -7.04 -4.99
C ARG A 147 -3.33 -8.16 -4.10
N GLU A 148 -2.80 -9.38 -4.20
CA GLU A 148 -3.23 -10.53 -3.41
C GLU A 148 -3.25 -10.22 -1.91
N HIS A 149 -4.05 -10.98 -1.16
CA HIS A 149 -4.25 -10.71 0.27
C HIS A 149 -2.91 -10.65 1.02
N SER A 150 -2.68 -9.54 1.75
CA SER A 150 -1.48 -9.29 2.56
C SER A 150 -0.19 -9.00 1.76
N ARG A 151 -0.22 -8.90 0.42
CA ARG A 151 0.94 -8.48 -0.37
C ARG A 151 1.14 -6.97 -0.25
N LYS A 152 2.36 -6.57 0.16
CA LYS A 152 2.82 -5.18 0.23
C LYS A 152 3.21 -4.66 -1.17
N PRO A 153 3.21 -3.33 -1.41
CA PRO A 153 3.57 -2.76 -2.71
C PRO A 153 5.05 -3.01 -3.04
N ASP A 154 5.35 -3.50 -4.25
CA ASP A 154 6.73 -3.71 -4.70
C ASP A 154 7.50 -2.37 -4.81
N GLU A 155 6.77 -1.26 -5.00
CA GLU A 155 7.28 0.11 -5.05
C GLU A 155 8.04 0.51 -3.78
N GLN A 156 7.84 -0.20 -2.66
CA GLN A 156 8.62 0.00 -1.44
C GLN A 156 10.13 -0.24 -1.66
N TYR A 157 10.53 -1.18 -2.52
CA TYR A 157 11.92 -1.60 -2.64
C TYR A 157 12.76 -0.49 -3.29
N GLU A 158 12.30 0.06 -4.42
CA GLU A 158 12.98 1.17 -5.10
C GLU A 158 13.00 2.43 -4.23
N LEU A 159 11.88 2.72 -3.54
CA LEU A 159 11.82 3.82 -2.59
C LEU A 159 12.87 3.66 -1.48
N ILE A 160 12.95 2.48 -0.85
CA ILE A 160 13.88 2.25 0.25
C ILE A 160 15.33 2.28 -0.24
N GLN A 161 15.64 1.62 -1.37
CA GLN A 161 16.99 1.56 -1.92
C GLN A 161 17.50 2.94 -2.35
N SER A 162 16.64 3.79 -2.90
CA SER A 162 17.01 5.18 -3.24
C SER A 162 17.20 6.07 -2.00
N CYS A 163 16.43 5.83 -0.95
CA CYS A 163 16.42 6.67 0.26
C CYS A 163 17.46 6.25 1.32
N SER A 164 17.91 4.99 1.32
CA SER A 164 18.68 4.40 2.41
C SER A 164 19.84 3.53 1.93
N PRO A 165 20.98 3.53 2.63
CA PRO A 165 22.15 2.76 2.22
C PRO A 165 22.02 1.27 2.57
N GLY A 166 22.54 0.40 1.71
CA GLY A 166 22.75 -1.01 2.02
C GLY A 166 23.98 -1.26 2.92
N PRO A 167 24.24 -2.50 3.36
CA PRO A 167 23.50 -3.73 2.98
C PRO A 167 22.08 -3.78 3.56
N TYR A 168 21.19 -4.46 2.83
CA TYR A 168 19.75 -4.52 3.07
C TYR A 168 19.31 -5.90 3.61
N LEU A 169 18.47 -5.90 4.64
CA LEU A 169 17.81 -7.09 5.20
C LEU A 169 16.30 -6.95 5.10
N GLU A 170 15.61 -7.93 4.52
CA GLU A 170 14.16 -8.07 4.58
C GLU A 170 13.79 -9.22 5.51
N MET A 171 13.06 -8.91 6.58
CA MET A 171 12.56 -9.86 7.57
C MET A 171 11.10 -10.21 7.28
N PHE A 172 10.77 -11.49 7.48
CA PHE A 172 9.48 -12.10 7.15
C PHE A 172 9.17 -12.04 5.65
N ALA A 173 10.21 -12.10 4.82
CA ALA A 173 10.08 -12.11 3.37
C ALA A 173 9.32 -13.36 2.90
N ARG A 174 8.51 -13.19 1.85
CA ARG A 174 7.81 -14.29 1.16
C ARG A 174 8.40 -14.63 -0.21
N TYR A 175 9.25 -13.75 -0.73
CA TYR A 175 9.87 -13.90 -2.03
C TYR A 175 11.30 -13.35 -1.94
N PRO A 176 12.26 -13.93 -2.67
CA PRO A 176 13.57 -13.34 -2.82
C PRO A 176 13.45 -11.96 -3.50
N GLN A 177 14.30 -11.02 -3.08
CA GLN A 177 14.37 -9.69 -3.66
C GLN A 177 15.82 -9.37 -4.07
N PRO A 178 16.07 -9.01 -5.34
CA PRO A 178 17.41 -8.68 -5.79
C PRO A 178 18.07 -7.63 -4.90
N HIS A 179 19.32 -7.87 -4.51
CA HIS A 179 20.13 -7.02 -3.62
C HIS A 179 19.69 -6.99 -2.14
N TRP A 180 18.69 -7.78 -1.75
CA TRP A 180 18.29 -7.96 -0.35
C TRP A 180 18.76 -9.31 0.17
N THR A 181 19.27 -9.31 1.41
CA THR A 181 19.32 -10.54 2.19
C THR A 181 17.92 -10.77 2.75
N VAL A 182 17.32 -11.92 2.49
CA VAL A 182 15.96 -12.25 2.91
C VAL A 182 15.97 -13.24 4.07
N TRP A 183 15.03 -13.09 5.00
CA TRP A 183 14.81 -13.99 6.12
C TRP A 183 13.31 -14.21 6.30
N GLY A 184 12.85 -15.46 6.23
CA GLY A 184 11.44 -15.81 6.38
C GLY A 184 11.18 -17.28 6.05
N ASN A 185 10.09 -17.84 6.58
CA ASN A 185 9.76 -19.27 6.41
C ASN A 185 9.32 -19.63 4.98
N GLU A 186 9.01 -18.62 4.15
CA GLU A 186 8.66 -18.77 2.74
C GLU A 186 9.73 -18.15 1.82
N ALA A 187 10.92 -17.82 2.34
CA ALA A 187 11.94 -17.09 1.58
C ALA A 187 12.84 -17.98 0.70
N ASP A 188 12.64 -19.31 0.74
CA ASP A 188 13.35 -20.27 -0.11
C ASP A 188 12.75 -20.27 -1.53
N GLU A 189 13.60 -20.35 -2.56
CA GLU A 189 13.19 -20.31 -3.97
C GLU A 189 12.26 -21.48 -4.34
N ASP A 190 12.34 -22.59 -3.59
CA ASP A 190 11.55 -23.80 -3.80
C ASP A 190 10.17 -23.79 -3.10
N VAL A 191 9.86 -22.76 -2.31
CA VAL A 191 8.59 -22.66 -1.58
C VAL A 191 7.58 -21.84 -2.38
N THR A 192 6.49 -22.48 -2.83
CA THR A 192 5.36 -21.75 -3.44
C THR A 192 4.62 -20.97 -2.34
N PRO A 193 4.59 -19.63 -2.37
CA PRO A 193 4.01 -18.86 -1.28
C PRO A 193 2.50 -19.02 -1.23
N GLN A 194 1.95 -19.01 -0.02
CA GLN A 194 0.50 -19.11 0.13
C GLN A 194 -0.15 -17.79 -0.30
N GLY A 195 -1.23 -17.86 -1.08
CA GLY A 195 -1.94 -16.67 -1.54
C GLY A 195 -2.91 -16.98 -2.68
N LYS A 196 -4.22 -16.90 -2.42
CA LYS A 196 -5.21 -16.95 -3.51
C LYS A 196 -5.36 -15.56 -4.11
N VAL A 197 -5.03 -15.44 -5.40
CA VAL A 197 -5.42 -14.29 -6.22
C VAL A 197 -6.95 -14.35 -6.37
N TYR A 198 -7.66 -13.32 -5.93
CA TYR A 198 -9.06 -13.15 -6.29
C TYR A 198 -9.15 -12.10 -7.40
N LYS A 199 -10.12 -12.24 -8.32
CA LYS A 199 -10.35 -11.38 -9.49
C LYS A 199 -10.42 -9.85 -9.22
N GLY A 200 -10.49 -9.43 -7.96
CA GLY A 200 -10.48 -8.02 -7.54
C GLY A 200 -9.17 -7.53 -6.92
N TYR A 201 -8.11 -8.34 -6.94
CA TYR A 201 -6.83 -8.15 -6.24
C TYR A 201 -5.63 -8.38 -7.18
N GLU A 202 -5.78 -8.11 -8.47
CA GLU A 202 -4.73 -8.34 -9.47
C GLU A 202 -3.69 -7.20 -9.54
N GLY A 203 -3.86 -6.11 -8.77
CA GLY A 203 -3.06 -4.89 -8.94
C GLY A 203 -3.40 -4.13 -10.23
N GLY A 204 -2.43 -3.39 -10.76
CA GLY A 204 -2.54 -2.64 -12.03
C GLY A 204 -2.43 -1.12 -11.87
N GLU A 205 -2.48 -0.41 -13.00
CA GLU A 205 -2.42 1.07 -13.03
C GLU A 205 -3.65 1.69 -12.35
N ILE A 206 -3.43 2.87 -11.75
CA ILE A 206 -4.47 3.76 -11.26
C ILE A 206 -4.91 4.60 -12.46
N GLU A 207 -6.12 4.35 -12.92
CA GLU A 207 -6.73 5.03 -14.05
C GLU A 207 -7.71 6.07 -13.51
N ASN A 208 -7.42 7.36 -13.70
CA ASN A 208 -8.31 8.42 -13.21
C ASN A 208 -9.72 8.36 -13.82
N THR A 209 -9.86 7.69 -14.97
CA THR A 209 -11.10 7.34 -15.65
C THR A 209 -10.99 5.89 -16.15
N PRO A 210 -11.33 4.88 -15.33
CA PRO A 210 -11.15 3.49 -15.75
C PRO A 210 -12.13 3.13 -16.87
N PRO A 211 -11.72 2.44 -17.94
CA PRO A 211 -12.66 1.94 -18.94
C PRO A 211 -13.59 0.93 -18.26
N LEU A 212 -14.89 1.06 -18.55
CA LEU A 212 -15.94 0.29 -17.90
C LEU A 212 -16.84 -0.31 -18.97
N GLU A 213 -17.04 -1.63 -18.91
CA GLU A 213 -18.05 -2.27 -19.74
C GLU A 213 -19.45 -1.69 -19.47
N ASN A 214 -20.37 -1.80 -20.44
CA ASN A 214 -21.69 -1.17 -20.39
C ASN A 214 -22.51 -1.51 -19.13
N HIS A 215 -22.26 -2.66 -18.52
CA HIS A 215 -22.97 -3.14 -17.33
C HIS A 215 -22.21 -2.90 -16.01
N GLU A 216 -20.93 -2.54 -16.07
CA GLU A 216 -20.10 -2.33 -14.90
C GLU A 216 -20.43 -0.97 -14.25
N ARG A 217 -20.50 -0.97 -12.92
CA ARG A 217 -20.79 0.23 -12.13
C ARG A 217 -19.68 0.47 -11.13
N LEU A 218 -19.18 1.70 -11.14
CA LEU A 218 -18.31 2.23 -10.11
C LEU A 218 -19.05 2.36 -8.78
N THR A 219 -18.31 2.36 -7.68
CA THR A 219 -18.87 2.71 -6.37
C THR A 219 -19.36 4.15 -6.36
N LYS A 220 -20.31 4.52 -5.50
CA LYS A 220 -20.84 5.90 -5.47
C LYS A 220 -19.73 6.95 -5.31
N ASP A 221 -18.75 6.68 -4.44
CA ASP A 221 -17.61 7.56 -4.22
C ASP A 221 -16.71 7.67 -5.47
N SER A 222 -16.54 6.55 -6.19
CA SER A 222 -15.83 6.52 -7.47
C SER A 222 -16.56 7.33 -8.55
N GLU A 223 -17.88 7.21 -8.63
CA GLU A 223 -18.69 7.96 -9.59
C GLU A 223 -18.61 9.47 -9.33
N ILE A 224 -18.55 9.87 -8.06
CA ILE A 224 -18.35 11.26 -7.66
C ILE A 224 -16.93 11.73 -8.03
N ALA A 225 -15.90 10.92 -7.79
CA ALA A 225 -14.51 11.27 -8.12
C ALA A 225 -14.32 11.44 -9.63
N VAL A 226 -14.78 10.48 -10.43
CA VAL A 226 -14.78 10.56 -11.90
C VAL A 226 -15.64 11.73 -12.37
N GLY A 227 -16.81 11.95 -11.76
CA GLY A 227 -17.69 13.07 -12.08
C GLY A 227 -17.00 14.43 -11.93
N LYS A 228 -16.20 14.64 -10.86
CA LYS A 228 -15.44 15.87 -10.67
C LYS A 228 -14.40 16.08 -11.76
N LEU A 229 -13.65 15.03 -12.11
CA LEU A 229 -12.64 15.10 -13.18
C LEU A 229 -13.28 15.41 -14.54
N LEU A 230 -14.38 14.71 -14.87
CA LEU A 230 -15.16 14.99 -16.08
C LEU A 230 -15.73 16.40 -16.09
N ARG A 231 -16.12 16.95 -14.93
CA ARG A 231 -16.61 18.32 -14.82
C ARG A 231 -15.50 19.32 -15.14
N ASP A 232 -14.30 19.14 -14.58
CA ASP A 232 -13.18 20.05 -14.82
C ASP A 232 -12.83 20.08 -16.33
N GLU A 233 -12.84 18.92 -16.99
CA GLU A 233 -12.65 18.82 -18.45
C GLU A 233 -13.83 19.40 -19.25
N TYR A 234 -15.06 19.24 -18.77
CA TYR A 234 -16.25 19.82 -19.39
C TYR A 234 -16.23 21.35 -19.33
N GLU A 235 -15.81 21.92 -18.19
CA GLU A 235 -15.73 23.35 -17.92
C GLU A 235 -14.61 24.03 -18.73
N THR A 236 -13.54 23.29 -19.05
CA THR A 236 -12.49 23.75 -19.98
C THR A 236 -12.90 23.72 -21.45
N GLY A 237 -14.10 23.22 -21.76
CA GLY A 237 -14.73 23.36 -23.07
C GLY A 237 -15.11 22.04 -23.75
N LYS A 238 -14.58 20.89 -23.33
CA LYS A 238 -14.86 19.59 -23.96
C LYS A 238 -16.34 19.25 -23.93
N SER A 239 -16.92 18.83 -25.04
CA SER A 239 -18.33 18.45 -25.09
C SER A 239 -18.56 17.10 -24.39
N ILE A 240 -19.81 16.79 -24.03
CA ILE A 240 -20.17 15.47 -23.48
C ILE A 240 -19.77 14.34 -24.45
N LYS A 241 -19.77 14.61 -25.77
CA LYS A 241 -19.38 13.63 -26.78
C LYS A 241 -17.87 13.41 -26.78
N ASP A 242 -17.08 14.47 -26.58
CA ASP A 242 -15.62 14.38 -26.50
C ASP A 242 -15.22 13.59 -25.25
N LEU A 243 -15.81 13.92 -24.10
CA LEU A 243 -15.60 13.19 -22.84
C LEU A 243 -16.00 11.71 -22.95
N ALA A 244 -17.12 11.42 -23.63
CA ALA A 244 -17.56 10.04 -23.85
C ALA A 244 -16.56 9.25 -24.71
N ALA A 245 -16.01 9.87 -25.76
CA ALA A 245 -15.04 9.22 -26.64
C ALA A 245 -13.67 9.04 -25.98
N GLU A 246 -13.19 10.04 -25.25
CA GLU A 246 -11.85 10.05 -24.66
C GLU A 246 -11.70 9.11 -23.47
N HIS A 247 -12.76 8.95 -22.66
CA HIS A 247 -12.77 8.08 -21.48
C HIS A 247 -13.48 6.74 -21.72
N ASP A 248 -13.79 6.41 -22.97
CA ASP A 248 -14.53 5.20 -23.38
C ASP A 248 -15.81 4.95 -22.56
N TYR A 249 -16.60 6.01 -22.39
CA TYR A 249 -17.85 5.97 -21.64
C TYR A 249 -19.05 6.23 -22.55
N SER A 250 -20.20 5.64 -22.22
CA SER A 250 -21.45 6.02 -22.86
C SER A 250 -21.82 7.47 -22.50
N ILE A 251 -22.45 8.18 -23.44
CA ILE A 251 -22.98 9.54 -23.22
C ILE A 251 -23.90 9.58 -21.99
N ALA A 252 -24.69 8.52 -21.77
CA ALA A 252 -25.56 8.40 -20.60
C ALA A 252 -24.76 8.34 -19.28
N ARG A 253 -23.63 7.61 -19.27
CA ARG A 253 -22.75 7.52 -18.10
C ARG A 253 -22.09 8.87 -17.80
N VAL A 254 -21.55 9.55 -18.81
CA VAL A 254 -20.96 10.90 -18.64
C VAL A 254 -22.00 11.89 -18.09
N ARG A 255 -23.21 11.94 -18.66
CA ARG A 255 -24.30 12.80 -18.16
C ARG A 255 -24.65 12.51 -16.71
N ARG A 256 -24.74 11.23 -16.35
CA ARG A 256 -25.01 10.81 -14.97
C ARG A 256 -23.91 11.27 -14.02
N TYR A 257 -22.64 11.09 -14.38
CA TYR A 257 -21.52 11.49 -13.51
C TYR A 257 -21.42 13.00 -13.34
N LEU A 258 -21.61 13.77 -14.41
CA LEU A 258 -21.70 15.24 -14.33
C LEU A 258 -22.87 15.70 -13.45
N SER A 259 -24.02 15.04 -13.55
CA SER A 259 -25.18 15.33 -12.70
C SER A 259 -24.97 14.94 -11.24
N LEU A 260 -24.20 13.89 -10.94
CA LEU A 260 -23.89 13.47 -9.57
C LEU A 260 -23.03 14.48 -8.81
N VAL A 261 -22.36 15.39 -9.53
CA VAL A 261 -21.50 16.44 -8.97
C VAL A 261 -22.03 17.84 -9.27
N ASP A 262 -23.34 17.94 -9.55
CA ASP A 262 -24.09 19.18 -9.75
C ASP A 262 -23.53 20.08 -10.88
N THR A 263 -22.99 19.48 -11.94
CA THR A 263 -22.47 20.24 -13.09
C THR A 263 -23.61 20.87 -13.89
N GLN A 264 -23.52 22.18 -14.14
CA GLN A 264 -24.45 22.87 -15.04
C GLN A 264 -24.16 22.50 -16.50
N LEU A 265 -25.04 21.69 -17.10
CA LEU A 265 -24.88 21.27 -18.49
C LEU A 265 -25.21 22.42 -19.45
N ARG A 266 -24.29 22.72 -20.37
CA ARG A 266 -24.52 23.63 -21.50
C ARG A 266 -25.72 23.14 -22.32
N PRO A 267 -26.57 24.06 -22.82
CA PRO A 267 -27.73 23.72 -23.63
C PRO A 267 -27.32 22.92 -24.87
N GLN A 268 -28.14 21.91 -25.23
CA GLN A 268 -27.90 21.11 -26.43
C GLN A 268 -28.02 21.99 -27.68
N GLY A 269 -26.91 22.21 -28.36
CA GLY A 269 -26.86 22.82 -29.68
C GLY A 269 -26.65 24.34 -29.70
N ARG A 270 -25.38 24.74 -29.79
CA ARG A 270 -24.96 25.73 -30.80
C ARG A 270 -23.54 25.39 -31.21
N ALA A 271 -23.33 25.11 -32.49
CA ALA A 271 -21.99 24.98 -33.03
C ALA A 271 -21.18 26.26 -32.72
N PRO A 272 -19.85 26.18 -32.56
CA PRO A 272 -19.02 27.38 -32.48
C PRO A 272 -19.35 28.24 -33.69
N SER A 273 -19.77 29.49 -33.47
CA SER A 273 -19.92 30.42 -34.58
C SER A 273 -18.53 30.64 -35.15
N THR A 274 -18.27 30.10 -36.33
CA THR A 274 -17.14 30.50 -37.15
C THR A 274 -17.28 31.99 -37.41
N GLN A 275 -16.54 32.82 -36.67
CA GLN A 275 -16.38 34.21 -37.04
C GLN A 275 -15.51 34.25 -38.29
N THR A 276 -16.15 34.48 -39.43
CA THR A 276 -15.48 34.92 -40.65
C THR A 276 -15.91 36.36 -40.91
N ARG A 277 -15.13 37.31 -40.38
CA ARG A 277 -14.62 38.53 -41.03
C ARG A 277 -14.00 39.45 -39.98
#